data_AF-A0A9P0GKW4-F1
#
_entry.id   AF-A0A9P0GKW4-F1
#
_cell.length_a   1.000
_cell.length_b   1.000
_cell.length_c   1.000
_cell.angle_alpha   90.00
_cell.angle_beta   90.00
_cell.angle_gamma   90.00
#
_symmetry.space_group_name_H-M   'P 1'
#
loop_
_entity.id
_entity.type
_entity.pdbx_description
1 polymer ?
#
loop_
_entity_poly.entity_id
_entity_poly.type
_entity_poly.pdbx_seq_one_letter_code
_entity_poly.pdbx_strand_id
1 'polypeptide(L)'
;MCSAIAKSDVPPNLSKRDPGKLAHARWLTTANRILRLYVASEQPSNKLKTIKEFILKVYAPVWFDIKVRSSCTEGSRHLFSLIRRSVYLPAAVKDVIDPVIQRHAFFAHPENILLSMLVNTDDRNPMRELALRRILKCRVNGLQNRNIRQFKVPKLNFDSQDYTELINWQSA
;
A
#
# COMPACT_ATOMS: atom_id res chain seq x y z
N MET A 1 -18.41 -6.82 -12.08
CA MET A 1 -17.07 -6.20 -11.97
C MET A 1 -16.17 -6.65 -13.12
N CYS A 2 -15.80 -7.94 -13.24
CA CYS A 2 -14.90 -8.41 -14.30
C CYS A 2 -15.40 -8.12 -15.74
N SER A 3 -16.68 -8.35 -16.04
CA SER A 3 -17.24 -8.03 -17.37
C SER A 3 -17.28 -6.51 -17.66
N ALA A 4 -17.39 -5.68 -16.62
CA ALA A 4 -17.40 -4.22 -16.78
C ALA A 4 -15.99 -3.71 -17.07
N ILE A 5 -14.99 -4.28 -16.38
CA ILE A 5 -13.56 -3.99 -16.60
C ILE A 5 -13.12 -4.42 -17.99
N ALA A 6 -13.55 -5.60 -18.46
CA ALA A 6 -13.18 -6.10 -19.78
C ALA A 6 -13.80 -5.30 -20.93
N LYS A 7 -14.99 -4.74 -20.74
CA LYS A 7 -15.74 -3.99 -21.76
C LYS A 7 -15.58 -2.48 -21.64
N SER A 8 -14.88 -1.99 -20.61
CA SER A 8 -14.79 -0.57 -20.24
C SER A 8 -16.17 0.11 -20.09
N ASP A 9 -17.19 -0.67 -19.71
CA ASP A 9 -18.57 -0.21 -19.54
C ASP A 9 -19.05 -0.60 -18.14
N VAL A 10 -19.36 0.41 -17.32
CA VAL A 10 -19.75 0.23 -15.92
C VAL A 10 -21.26 0.38 -15.81
N PRO A 11 -22.01 -0.73 -15.61
CA PRO A 11 -23.46 -0.64 -15.56
C PRO A 11 -23.93 0.13 -14.32
N PRO A 12 -25.07 0.86 -14.40
CA PRO A 12 -25.50 1.80 -13.35
C PRO A 12 -25.74 1.16 -11.97
N ASN A 13 -26.05 -0.13 -11.95
CA ASN A 13 -26.24 -0.91 -10.72
C ASN A 13 -24.91 -1.21 -10.00
N LEU A 14 -23.81 -1.34 -10.76
CA LEU A 14 -22.48 -1.59 -10.21
C LEU A 14 -21.82 -0.29 -9.75
N SER A 15 -22.04 0.82 -10.46
CA SER A 15 -21.52 2.14 -10.06
C SER A 15 -22.13 2.65 -8.76
N LYS A 16 -23.38 2.29 -8.46
CA LYS A 16 -24.10 2.66 -7.23
C LYS A 16 -23.90 1.68 -6.08
N ARG A 17 -23.06 0.66 -6.24
CA ARG A 17 -22.91 -0.41 -5.26
C ARG A 17 -21.97 0.03 -4.13
N ASP A 18 -22.55 0.27 -2.95
CA ASP A 18 -21.78 0.51 -1.73
C ASP A 18 -21.33 -0.85 -1.13
N PRO A 19 -20.02 -1.08 -0.90
CA PRO A 19 -19.55 -2.26 -0.16
C PRO A 19 -20.03 -2.28 1.31
N GLY A 20 -20.70 -1.23 1.77
CA GLY A 20 -21.23 -1.09 3.12
C GLY A 20 -20.16 -0.59 4.09
N LYS A 21 -20.56 -0.37 5.35
CA LYS A 21 -19.63 0.05 6.42
C LYS A 21 -18.63 -1.06 6.71
N LEU A 22 -17.40 -0.89 6.26
CA LEU A 22 -16.27 -1.74 6.65
C LEU A 22 -16.08 -1.68 8.19
N ALA A 23 -16.15 -2.83 8.86
CA ALA A 23 -15.97 -2.93 10.31
C ALA A 23 -14.49 -2.78 10.70
N HIS A 24 -14.05 -1.54 10.92
CA HIS A 24 -12.65 -1.20 11.20
C HIS A 24 -12.23 -1.28 12.69
N ALA A 25 -13.17 -1.61 13.59
CA ALA A 25 -12.96 -1.57 15.03
C ALA A 25 -11.82 -2.49 15.51
N ARG A 26 -11.69 -3.67 14.91
CA ARG A 26 -10.75 -4.73 15.36
C ARG A 26 -9.29 -4.28 15.36
N TRP A 27 -8.92 -3.44 14.40
CA TRP A 27 -7.57 -2.91 14.21
C TRP A 27 -7.17 -1.94 15.32
N LEU A 28 -8.09 -1.07 15.73
CA LEU A 28 -7.85 -0.11 16.80
C LEU A 28 -7.91 -0.77 18.18
N THR A 29 -8.76 -1.80 18.35
CA THR A 29 -8.92 -2.50 19.63
C THR A 29 -7.62 -3.10 20.13
N THR A 30 -6.88 -3.82 19.28
CA THR A 30 -5.62 -4.46 19.70
C THR A 30 -4.55 -3.42 20.05
N ALA A 31 -4.37 -2.38 19.23
CA ALA A 31 -3.42 -1.31 19.51
C ALA A 31 -3.76 -0.59 20.84
N ASN A 32 -5.03 -0.24 21.05
CA ASN A 32 -5.48 0.42 22.29
C ASN A 32 -5.35 -0.48 23.53
N ARG A 33 -5.51 -1.81 23.39
CA ARG A 33 -5.27 -2.76 24.48
C ARG A 33 -3.79 -2.83 24.85
N ILE A 34 -2.90 -2.88 23.85
CA ILE A 34 -1.45 -2.90 24.08
C ILE A 34 -0.98 -1.59 24.71
N LEU A 35 -1.47 -0.44 24.23
CA LEU A 35 -1.13 0.86 24.82
C LEU A 35 -1.61 0.98 26.28
N ARG A 36 -2.82 0.49 26.59
CA ARG A 36 -3.32 0.43 27.98
C ARG A 36 -2.48 -0.49 28.85
N LEU A 37 -2.09 -1.66 28.33
CA LEU A 37 -1.19 -2.58 29.03
C LEU A 37 0.16 -1.92 29.34
N TYR A 38 0.72 -1.18 28.38
CA TYR A 38 1.96 -0.42 28.58
C TYR A 38 1.83 0.61 29.70
N VAL A 39 0.76 1.41 29.70
CA VAL A 39 0.52 2.43 30.74
C VAL A 39 0.27 1.82 32.11
N ALA A 40 -0.41 0.67 32.18
CA ALA A 40 -0.69 -0.03 33.43
C ALA A 40 0.51 -0.83 33.98
N SER A 41 1.61 -0.92 33.24
CA SER A 41 2.81 -1.65 33.66
C SER A 41 3.82 -0.70 34.29
N GLU A 42 4.12 -0.84 35.58
CA GLU A 42 5.13 -0.02 36.27
C GLU A 42 6.54 -0.20 35.68
N GLN A 43 6.90 -1.44 35.33
CA GLN A 43 8.18 -1.79 34.69
C GLN A 43 7.94 -2.55 33.37
N PRO A 44 7.61 -1.85 32.28
CA PRO A 44 7.28 -2.51 31.01
C PRO A 44 8.51 -3.17 30.39
N SER A 45 8.33 -4.40 29.90
CA SER A 45 9.39 -5.14 29.22
C SER A 45 9.88 -4.43 27.95
N ASN A 46 11.13 -4.69 27.55
CA ASN A 46 11.68 -4.11 26.32
C ASN A 46 10.84 -4.46 25.07
N LYS A 47 10.30 -5.68 25.01
CA LYS A 47 9.38 -6.09 23.94
C LYS A 47 8.12 -5.23 23.91
N LEU A 48 7.52 -4.96 25.06
CA LEU A 48 6.32 -4.11 25.16
C LEU A 48 6.63 -2.66 24.77
N LYS A 49 7.80 -2.13 25.15
CA LYS A 49 8.29 -0.82 24.70
C LYS A 49 8.42 -0.77 23.18
N THR A 50 9.04 -1.78 22.56
CA THR A 50 9.18 -1.87 21.09
C THR A 50 7.83 -1.87 20.38
N ILE A 51 6.86 -2.66 20.87
CA ILE A 51 5.53 -2.72 20.27
C ILE A 51 4.80 -1.38 20.42
N LYS A 52 4.84 -0.76 21.61
CA LYS A 52 4.29 0.58 21.84
C LYS A 52 4.88 1.60 20.87
N GLU A 53 6.19 1.58 20.67
CA GLU A 53 6.85 2.49 19.74
C GLU A 53 6.42 2.24 18.30
N PHE A 54 6.36 0.98 17.87
CA PHE A 54 5.85 0.62 16.56
C PHE A 54 4.42 1.10 16.35
N ILE A 55 3.55 0.95 17.35
CA ILE A 55 2.17 1.43 17.29
C ILE A 55 2.13 2.94 17.04
N LEU A 56 2.92 3.72 17.79
CA LEU A 56 2.88 5.18 17.71
C LEU A 56 3.60 5.75 16.49
N LYS A 57 4.73 5.16 16.07
CA LYS A 57 5.58 5.70 14.99
C LYS A 57 5.16 5.19 13.60
N VAL A 58 4.61 3.98 13.53
CA VAL A 58 4.31 3.30 12.26
C VAL A 58 2.82 3.07 12.11
N TYR A 59 2.23 2.26 12.97
CA TYR A 59 0.87 1.75 12.76
C TYR A 59 -0.19 2.86 12.79
N ALA A 60 -0.23 3.67 13.85
CA ALA A 60 -1.25 4.71 14.00
C ALA A 60 -1.14 5.77 12.90
N PRO A 61 0.04 6.34 12.58
CA PRO A 61 0.17 7.31 11.48
C PRO A 61 -0.27 6.75 10.13
N VAL A 62 0.17 5.54 9.76
CA VAL A 62 -0.23 4.90 8.49
C VAL A 62 -1.73 4.62 8.46
N TRP A 63 -2.31 4.18 9.59
CA TRP A 63 -3.74 3.98 9.70
C TRP A 63 -4.52 5.29 9.49
N PHE A 64 -4.10 6.38 10.15
CA PHE A 64 -4.71 7.70 9.95
C PHE A 64 -4.55 8.19 8.51
N ASP A 65 -3.37 8.01 7.91
CA ASP A 65 -3.13 8.35 6.49
C ASP A 65 -4.13 7.62 5.59
N ILE A 66 -4.33 6.32 5.78
CA ILE A 66 -5.31 5.51 5.04
C ILE A 66 -6.75 6.00 5.28
N LYS A 67 -7.08 6.45 6.50
CA LYS A 67 -8.43 6.96 6.80
C LYS A 67 -8.71 8.30 6.15
N VAL A 68 -7.76 9.22 6.22
CA VAL A 68 -7.91 10.56 5.63
C VAL A 68 -7.86 10.48 4.11
N ARG A 69 -7.00 9.64 3.54
CA ARG A 69 -6.77 9.51 2.10
C ARG A 69 -7.16 8.14 1.56
N SER A 70 -8.41 7.73 1.79
CA SER A 70 -8.86 6.34 1.50
C SER A 70 -8.94 5.93 0.03
N SER A 71 -8.68 6.85 -0.92
CA SER A 71 -8.67 6.54 -2.36
C SER A 71 -7.64 5.45 -2.69
N CYS A 72 -7.99 4.56 -3.63
CA CYS A 72 -7.05 3.55 -4.14
C CYS A 72 -5.82 4.18 -4.81
N THR A 73 -5.93 5.42 -5.29
CA THR A 73 -4.83 6.19 -5.88
C THR A 73 -3.71 6.50 -4.88
N GLU A 74 -3.99 6.48 -3.58
CA GLU A 74 -3.01 6.75 -2.52
C GLU A 74 -2.39 5.46 -1.95
N GLY A 75 -2.87 4.28 -2.38
CA GLY A 75 -2.46 3.01 -1.81
C GLY A 75 -0.95 2.74 -1.90
N SER A 76 -0.32 3.04 -3.04
CA SER A 76 1.14 2.89 -3.21
C SER A 76 1.92 3.81 -2.28
N ARG A 77 1.41 5.03 -2.06
CA ARG A 77 2.01 6.01 -1.14
C ARG A 77 1.87 5.57 0.31
N HIS A 78 0.75 4.95 0.68
CA HIS A 78 0.58 4.38 2.02
C HIS A 78 1.51 3.20 2.28
N LEU A 79 1.67 2.31 1.30
CA LEU A 79 2.61 1.20 1.39
C LEU A 79 4.06 1.71 1.53
N PHE A 80 4.42 2.73 0.75
CA PHE A 80 5.71 3.40 0.88
C PHE A 80 5.88 4.07 2.27
N SER A 81 4.87 4.80 2.75
CA SER A 81 4.86 5.41 4.09
C SER A 81 5.07 4.37 5.19
N LEU A 82 4.44 3.20 5.08
CA LEU A 82 4.63 2.08 6.00
C LEU A 82 6.09 1.60 6.03
N ILE A 83 6.70 1.38 4.86
CA ILE A 83 8.11 0.96 4.74
C ILE A 83 9.04 2.03 5.30
N ARG A 84 8.88 3.29 4.89
CA ARG A 84 9.73 4.40 5.37
C ARG A 84 9.67 4.58 6.87
N ARG A 85 8.48 4.44 7.46
CA ARG A 85 8.30 4.53 8.91
C ARG A 85 8.86 3.33 9.65
N SER A 86 8.98 2.15 9.04
CA SER A 86 9.56 0.97 9.69
C SER A 86 11.09 0.91 9.62
N VAL A 87 11.75 1.81 8.86
CA VAL A 87 13.22 1.82 8.70
C VAL A 87 13.99 1.95 10.01
N TYR A 88 13.47 2.67 11.02
CA TYR A 88 14.16 2.85 12.29
C TYR A 88 14.25 1.57 13.14
N LEU A 89 13.50 0.53 12.79
CA LEU A 89 13.43 -0.68 13.59
C LEU A 89 14.76 -1.46 13.54
N PRO A 90 15.15 -2.13 14.65
CA PRO A 90 16.29 -3.04 14.64
C PRO A 90 16.10 -4.20 13.66
N ALA A 91 17.21 -4.74 13.14
CA ALA A 91 17.20 -5.85 12.17
C ALA A 91 16.35 -7.04 12.64
N ALA A 92 16.53 -7.49 13.89
CA ALA A 92 15.77 -8.61 14.46
C ALA A 92 14.24 -8.39 14.48
N VAL A 93 13.78 -7.13 14.51
CA VAL A 93 12.35 -6.80 14.43
C VAL A 93 11.89 -6.72 12.98
N LYS A 94 12.74 -6.20 12.08
CA LYS A 94 12.49 -6.19 10.63
C LYS A 94 12.36 -7.60 10.06
N ASP A 95 13.13 -8.57 10.56
CA ASP A 95 13.02 -9.98 10.17
C ASP A 95 11.61 -10.55 10.39
N VAL A 96 10.84 -9.99 11.32
CA VAL A 96 9.45 -10.38 11.58
C VAL A 96 8.47 -9.55 10.74
N ILE A 97 8.73 -8.25 10.58
CA ILE A 97 7.77 -7.29 10.01
C ILE A 97 7.85 -7.23 8.48
N ASP A 98 9.04 -7.25 7.90
CA ASP A 98 9.22 -7.11 6.45
C ASP A 98 8.54 -8.26 5.69
N PRO A 99 8.59 -9.53 6.13
CA PRO A 99 7.79 -10.60 5.52
C PRO A 99 6.28 -10.40 5.63
N VAL A 100 5.80 -9.70 6.66
CA VAL A 100 4.38 -9.32 6.79
C VAL A 100 4.04 -8.25 5.76
N ILE A 101 4.85 -7.19 5.66
CA ILE A 101 4.65 -6.12 4.67
C ILE A 101 4.68 -6.69 3.25
N GLN A 102 5.65 -7.56 2.96
CA GLN A 102 5.81 -8.21 1.66
C GLN A 102 4.58 -9.02 1.25
N ARG A 103 3.95 -9.75 2.18
CA ARG A 103 2.72 -10.53 1.88
C ARG A 103 1.51 -9.64 1.57
N HIS A 104 1.52 -8.39 2.03
CA HIS A 104 0.45 -7.42 1.83
C HIS A 104 0.77 -6.35 0.77
N ALA A 105 1.81 -6.57 -0.03
CA ALA A 105 2.33 -5.60 -1.01
C ALA A 105 1.47 -5.44 -2.28
N PHE A 106 0.15 -5.64 -2.22
CA PHE A 106 -0.72 -5.52 -3.39
C PHE A 106 -0.72 -4.12 -4.01
N PHE A 107 -0.53 -3.08 -3.20
CA PHE A 107 -0.41 -1.72 -3.71
C PHE A 107 0.93 -1.42 -4.39
N ALA A 108 1.90 -2.34 -4.35
CA ALA A 108 3.11 -2.23 -5.15
C ALA A 108 2.95 -2.82 -6.56
N HIS A 109 1.76 -3.32 -6.93
CA HIS A 109 1.52 -3.75 -8.31
C HIS A 109 1.79 -2.60 -9.29
N PRO A 110 2.36 -2.89 -10.48
CA PRO A 110 2.69 -1.86 -11.46
C PRO A 110 1.51 -0.95 -11.78
N GLU A 111 0.30 -1.51 -11.89
CA GLU A 111 -0.94 -0.78 -12.17
C GLU A 111 -1.31 0.18 -11.05
N ASN A 112 -1.11 -0.23 -9.80
CA ASN A 112 -1.42 0.59 -8.63
C ASN A 112 -0.41 1.73 -8.48
N ILE A 113 0.87 1.48 -8.77
CA ILE A 113 1.90 2.53 -8.78
C ILE A 113 1.62 3.52 -9.92
N LEU A 114 1.33 3.03 -11.14
CA LEU A 114 0.97 3.88 -12.28
C LEU A 114 -0.30 4.70 -12.01
N LEU A 115 -1.31 4.12 -11.34
CA LEU A 115 -2.50 4.83 -10.92
C LEU A 115 -2.17 5.99 -9.96
N SER A 116 -1.32 5.73 -8.95
CA SER A 116 -0.82 6.77 -8.05
C SER A 116 -0.04 7.87 -8.77
N MET A 117 0.76 7.50 -9.77
CA MET A 117 1.54 8.45 -10.57
C MET A 117 0.66 9.35 -11.44
N LEU A 118 -0.42 8.81 -12.05
CA LEU A 118 -1.32 9.57 -12.92
C LEU A 118 -2.09 10.65 -12.16
N VAL A 119 -2.54 10.34 -10.95
CA VAL A 119 -3.38 11.21 -10.11
C VAL A 119 -2.55 12.24 -9.34
N ASN A 120 -1.22 12.15 -9.41
CA ASN A 120 -0.34 13.12 -8.80
C ASN A 120 -0.63 14.52 -9.38
N THR A 121 -1.17 15.42 -8.54
CA THR A 121 -1.68 16.75 -8.95
C THR A 121 -0.60 17.82 -9.05
N ASP A 122 0.65 17.49 -8.73
CA ASP A 122 1.77 18.39 -8.91
C ASP A 122 2.13 18.46 -10.40
N ASP A 123 1.69 19.52 -11.07
CA ASP A 123 1.93 19.72 -12.51
C ASP A 123 3.42 19.91 -12.86
N ARG A 124 4.27 20.17 -11.87
CA ARG A 124 5.74 20.20 -12.06
C ARG A 124 6.36 18.81 -12.00
N ASN A 125 5.57 17.79 -11.66
CA ASN A 125 6.07 16.46 -11.39
C ASN A 125 6.02 15.60 -12.67
N PRO A 126 7.19 15.16 -13.20
CA PRO A 126 7.27 14.33 -14.40
C PRO A 126 6.64 12.94 -14.24
N MET A 127 6.16 12.57 -13.03
CA MET A 127 5.53 11.27 -12.78
C MET A 127 4.29 11.02 -13.63
N ARG A 128 3.44 12.03 -13.87
CA ARG A 128 2.21 11.84 -14.66
C ARG A 128 2.56 11.47 -16.11
N GLU A 129 3.51 12.18 -16.70
CA GLU A 129 3.99 11.90 -18.06
C GLU A 129 4.70 10.56 -18.14
N LEU A 130 5.57 10.23 -17.17
CA LEU A 130 6.24 8.93 -17.11
C LEU A 130 5.24 7.77 -17.03
N ALA A 131 4.19 7.90 -16.23
CA ALA A 131 3.14 6.90 -16.13
C ALA A 131 2.39 6.72 -17.46
N LEU A 132 2.03 7.82 -18.11
CA LEU A 132 1.38 7.78 -19.41
C LEU A 132 2.25 7.10 -20.47
N ARG A 133 3.54 7.47 -20.56
CA ARG A 133 4.50 6.85 -21.49
C ARG A 133 4.62 5.34 -21.24
N ARG A 134 4.69 4.90 -19.98
CA ARG A 134 4.73 3.46 -19.62
C ARG A 134 3.45 2.74 -20.05
N ILE A 135 2.27 3.31 -19.78
CA ILE A 135 0.98 2.73 -20.17
C ILE A 135 0.89 2.60 -21.70
N LEU A 136 1.24 3.64 -22.45
CA LEU A 136 1.19 3.64 -23.91
C LEU A 136 2.15 2.59 -24.49
N LYS A 137 3.39 2.50 -23.98
CA LYS A 137 4.36 1.47 -24.38
C LYS A 137 3.84 0.05 -24.12
N CYS A 138 3.26 -0.20 -22.95
CA CYS A 138 2.67 -1.49 -22.61
C CYS A 138 1.46 -1.84 -23.49
N ARG A 139 0.63 -0.87 -23.88
CA ARG A 139 -0.52 -1.10 -24.77
C ARG A 139 -0.09 -1.51 -26.17
N VAL A 140 0.96 -0.90 -26.71
CA VAL A 140 1.52 -1.27 -28.02
C VAL A 140 2.03 -2.72 -28.00
N ASN A 141 2.75 -3.11 -26.95
CA ASN A 141 3.31 -4.46 -26.82
C ASN A 141 2.27 -5.52 -26.42
N GLY A 142 1.25 -5.15 -25.64
CA GLY A 142 0.25 -6.05 -25.06
C GLY A 142 -0.75 -6.61 -26.06
N LEU A 143 -0.85 -6.05 -27.27
CA LEU A 143 -1.70 -6.58 -28.34
C LEU A 143 -1.28 -8.00 -28.79
N GLN A 144 -0.03 -8.41 -28.51
CA GLN A 144 0.50 -9.71 -28.91
C GLN A 144 0.28 -10.83 -27.86
N ASN A 145 -0.01 -10.49 -26.60
CA ASN A 145 -0.03 -11.47 -25.51
C ASN A 145 -1.42 -11.54 -24.86
N ARG A 146 -2.27 -12.47 -25.34
CA ARG A 146 -3.66 -12.66 -24.88
C ARG A 146 -3.80 -13.49 -23.60
N ASN A 147 -2.69 -13.84 -22.96
CA ASN A 147 -2.71 -14.65 -21.75
C ASN A 147 -3.32 -13.88 -20.57
N ILE A 148 -4.08 -14.59 -19.73
CA ILE A 148 -4.63 -14.03 -18.49
C ILE A 148 -3.46 -13.72 -17.56
N ARG A 149 -3.40 -12.47 -17.08
CA ARG A 149 -2.37 -12.04 -16.12
C ARG A 149 -2.53 -12.82 -14.81
N GLN A 150 -1.46 -13.50 -14.40
CA GLN A 150 -1.40 -14.13 -13.09
C GLN A 150 -1.19 -13.07 -12.01
N PHE A 151 -2.01 -13.13 -10.95
CA PHE A 151 -1.88 -12.23 -9.81
C PHE A 151 -0.77 -12.74 -8.87
N LYS A 152 0.40 -12.12 -8.95
CA LYS A 152 1.57 -12.43 -8.11
C LYS A 152 2.00 -11.19 -7.36
N VAL A 153 2.16 -11.31 -6.04
CA VAL A 153 2.60 -10.19 -5.20
C VAL A 153 4.01 -9.75 -5.63
N PRO A 154 4.22 -8.47 -5.99
CA PRO A 154 5.53 -7.99 -6.41
C PRO A 154 6.54 -8.06 -5.27
N LYS A 155 7.79 -8.40 -5.58
CA LYS A 155 8.89 -8.29 -4.62
C LYS A 155 9.16 -6.82 -4.34
N LEU A 156 9.08 -6.43 -3.07
CA LEU A 156 9.27 -5.07 -2.62
C LEU A 156 10.76 -4.69 -2.57
N ASN A 157 11.02 -3.45 -2.92
CA ASN A 157 12.27 -2.75 -2.64
C ASN A 157 12.12 -1.96 -1.32
N PHE A 158 12.60 -2.55 -0.22
CA PHE A 158 12.55 -1.90 1.11
C PHE A 158 13.49 -0.70 1.23
N ASP A 159 14.48 -0.56 0.34
CA ASP A 159 15.43 0.56 0.30
C ASP A 159 14.96 1.72 -0.61
N SER A 160 13.74 1.63 -1.15
CA SER A 160 13.15 2.66 -2.01
C SER A 160 13.15 4.05 -1.36
N GLN A 161 13.45 5.07 -2.16
CA GLN A 161 13.40 6.48 -1.73
C GLN A 161 12.11 7.16 -2.16
N ASP A 162 11.37 6.56 -3.11
CA ASP A 162 10.07 7.02 -3.56
C ASP A 162 9.10 5.85 -3.81
N TYR A 163 7.79 6.10 -3.72
CA TYR A 163 6.76 5.09 -3.96
C TYR A 163 6.80 4.52 -5.39
N THR A 164 7.38 5.26 -6.34
CA THR A 164 7.58 4.79 -7.72
C THR A 164 8.70 3.75 -7.85
N GLU A 165 9.54 3.60 -6.83
CA GLU A 165 10.68 2.67 -6.79
C GLU A 165 10.40 1.42 -5.94
N LEU A 166 9.16 1.21 -5.51
CA LEU A 166 8.74 0.07 -4.68
C LEU A 166 9.00 -1.29 -5.33
N ILE A 167 9.16 -1.34 -6.65
CA ILE A 167 9.38 -2.56 -7.42
C ILE A 167 10.48 -2.36 -8.47
N ASN A 168 11.08 -3.48 -8.89
CA ASN A 168 11.90 -3.49 -10.09
C ASN A 168 11.01 -3.53 -11.34
N TRP A 169 11.00 -2.43 -12.09
CA TRP A 169 10.23 -2.26 -13.32
C TRP A 169 10.68 -3.13 -14.49
N GLN A 170 11.90 -3.67 -14.47
CA GLN A 170 12.38 -4.58 -15.52
C GLN A 170 11.80 -5.98 -15.37
N SER A 171 11.44 -6.36 -14.15
CA SER A 171 10.81 -7.65 -13.81
C SER A 171 9.28 -7.57 -13.74
N ALA A 172 8.72 -6.39 -14.02
CA ALA A 172 7.31 -6.05 -13.83
C ALA A 172 6.46 -6.19 -15.10
#